data_AF-A0A2S6MR43-F1
#
_entry.id   AF-A0A2S6MR43-F1
#
_cell.length_a   1.000
_cell.length_b   1.000
_cell.length_c   1.000
_cell.angle_alpha   90.00
_cell.angle_beta   90.00
_cell.angle_gamma   90.00
#
_symmetry.space_group_name_H-M   'P 1'
#
loop_
_entity.id
_entity.type
_entity.pdbx_description
1 polymer ?
#
loop_
_entity_poly.entity_id
_entity_poly.type
_entity_poly.pdbx_seq_one_letter_code
_entity_poly.pdbx_strand_id
1 'polypeptide(L)'
;MTKSENRAAARSWQAERQRQMSEAIQAERVRADLAELDRLRSYLIKSRTAGYARPLIDAIDDYVEAITGDRTKLHAQNHKCG
;
A
#
# COMPACT_ATOMS: atom_id res chain seq x y z
N MET A 1 38.36 -19.64 -3.27
CA MET A 1 37.57 -18.53 -3.82
C MET A 1 38.45 -17.69 -4.71
N THR A 2 38.11 -17.57 -5.98
CA THR A 2 38.87 -16.79 -6.97
C THR A 2 38.50 -15.31 -6.92
N LYS A 3 39.36 -14.43 -7.46
CA LYS A 3 39.09 -12.99 -7.54
C LYS A 3 37.81 -12.66 -8.32
N SER A 4 37.47 -13.48 -9.32
CA SER A 4 36.23 -13.38 -10.10
C SER A 4 35.01 -13.78 -9.28
N GLU A 5 35.08 -14.86 -8.49
CA GLU A 5 34.01 -15.30 -7.58
C GLU A 5 33.70 -14.24 -6.51
N ASN A 6 34.73 -13.66 -5.88
CA ASN A 6 34.55 -12.58 -4.90
C ASN A 6 33.86 -11.34 -5.51
N ARG A 7 34.23 -10.99 -6.76
CA ARG A 7 33.61 -9.87 -7.46
C ARG A 7 32.16 -10.17 -7.86
N ALA A 8 31.85 -11.40 -8.23
CA ALA A 8 30.49 -11.83 -8.53
C ALA A 8 29.59 -11.79 -7.28
N ALA A 9 30.09 -12.30 -6.15
CA ALA A 9 29.39 -12.26 -4.86
C ALA A 9 29.15 -10.81 -4.36
N ALA A 10 30.13 -9.91 -4.53
CA ALA A 10 29.95 -8.51 -4.18
C ALA A 10 28.88 -7.82 -5.04
N ARG A 11 28.82 -8.14 -6.34
CA ARG A 11 27.81 -7.60 -7.27
C ARG A 11 26.41 -8.12 -6.97
N SER A 12 26.25 -9.42 -6.69
CA SER A 12 24.94 -9.98 -6.34
C SER A 12 24.43 -9.40 -5.03
N TRP A 13 25.29 -9.25 -4.03
CA TRP A 13 24.93 -8.60 -2.77
C TRP A 13 24.51 -7.15 -2.95
N GLN A 14 25.23 -6.38 -3.78
CA GLN A 14 24.86 -4.99 -4.06
C GLN A 14 23.53 -4.89 -4.81
N ALA A 15 23.29 -5.77 -5.80
CA ALA A 15 22.03 -5.81 -6.54
C ALA A 15 20.85 -6.17 -5.63
N GLU A 16 21.04 -7.15 -4.75
CA GLU A 16 20.03 -7.56 -3.77
C GLU A 16 19.69 -6.42 -2.81
N ARG A 17 20.70 -5.70 -2.32
CA ARG A 17 20.49 -4.55 -1.45
C ARG A 17 19.71 -3.43 -2.12
N GLN A 18 19.95 -3.19 -3.42
CA GLN A 18 19.19 -2.19 -4.19
C GLN A 18 17.74 -2.62 -4.39
N ARG A 19 17.48 -3.91 -4.63
CA ARG A 19 16.12 -4.45 -4.70
C ARG A 19 15.36 -4.22 -3.39
N GLN A 20 15.94 -4.63 -2.27
CA GLN A 20 15.35 -4.44 -0.95
C GLN A 20 15.06 -2.97 -0.65
N MET A 21 15.97 -2.06 -1.02
CA MET A 21 15.75 -0.63 -0.85
C MET A 21 14.60 -0.11 -1.72
N SER A 22 14.51 -0.57 -2.97
CA SER A 22 13.42 -0.19 -3.87
C SER A 22 12.06 -0.72 -3.39
N GLU A 23 12.03 -1.94 -2.87
CA GLU A 23 10.84 -2.56 -2.28
C GLU A 23 10.41 -1.82 -1.01
N ALA A 24 11.34 -1.43 -0.15
CA ALA A 24 11.05 -0.64 1.04
C ALA A 24 10.48 0.73 0.69
N ILE A 25 11.03 1.41 -0.33
CA ILE A 25 10.50 2.69 -0.82
C ILE A 25 9.07 2.50 -1.37
N GLN A 26 8.83 1.43 -2.12
CA GLN A 26 7.47 1.14 -2.61
C GLN A 26 6.51 0.85 -1.45
N ALA A 27 6.91 0.01 -0.50
CA ALA A 27 6.09 -0.29 0.66
C ALA A 27 5.72 0.96 1.46
N GLU A 28 6.65 1.91 1.61
CA GLU A 28 6.38 3.18 2.29
C GLU A 28 5.42 4.07 1.49
N ARG A 29 5.54 4.11 0.16
CA ARG A 29 4.58 4.81 -0.71
C ARG A 29 3.18 4.23 -0.59
N VAL A 30 3.05 2.90 -0.66
CA VAL A 30 1.76 2.21 -0.49
C VAL A 30 1.17 2.49 0.89
N ARG A 31 1.99 2.51 1.95
CA ARG A 31 1.53 2.88 3.30
C ARG A 31 1.01 4.31 3.38
N ALA A 32 1.73 5.26 2.79
CA ALA A 32 1.31 6.66 2.75
C ALA A 32 -0.02 6.83 1.99
N ASP A 33 -0.14 6.19 0.83
CA ASP A 33 -1.38 6.18 0.03
C ASP A 33 -2.54 5.60 0.84
N LEU A 34 -2.36 4.44 1.48
CA LEU A 34 -3.41 3.81 2.29
C LEU A 34 -3.87 4.69 3.45
N ALA A 35 -2.95 5.38 4.12
CA ALA A 35 -3.29 6.29 5.21
C ALA A 35 -4.13 7.48 4.74
N GLU A 36 -3.86 8.01 3.55
CA GLU A 36 -4.62 9.12 2.99
C GLU A 36 -5.99 8.67 2.45
N LEU A 37 -6.03 7.53 1.77
CA LEU A 37 -7.28 6.93 1.30
C LEU A 37 -8.23 6.59 2.45
N ASP A 38 -7.71 6.12 3.58
CA ASP A 38 -8.52 5.84 4.78
C ASP A 38 -9.18 7.12 5.32
N ARG A 39 -8.43 8.23 5.36
CA ARG A 39 -8.96 9.55 5.77
C ARG A 39 -10.03 10.03 4.81
N LEU A 40 -9.80 9.94 3.50
CA LEU A 40 -10.75 10.36 2.47
C LEU A 40 -12.02 9.52 2.52
N ARG A 41 -11.88 8.19 2.62
CA ARG A 41 -13.00 7.25 2.75
C ARG A 41 -13.82 7.55 4.00
N SER A 42 -13.15 7.76 5.14
CA SER A 42 -13.79 8.15 6.40
C SER A 42 -14.51 9.49 6.30
N TYR A 43 -13.92 10.47 5.62
CA TYR A 43 -14.55 11.77 5.37
C TYR A 43 -15.81 11.61 4.52
N LEU A 44 -15.75 10.85 3.43
CA LEU A 44 -16.91 10.60 2.55
C LEU A 44 -18.05 9.90 3.29
N ILE A 45 -17.74 8.92 4.14
CA ILE A 45 -18.75 8.21 4.97
C ILE A 45 -19.39 9.16 5.99
N LYS A 46 -18.60 10.03 6.64
CA LYS A 46 -19.09 10.95 7.69
C LYS A 46 -19.78 12.18 7.10
N SER A 47 -19.34 12.65 5.95
CA SER A 47 -19.99 13.73 5.23
C SER A 47 -21.35 13.21 4.80
N ARG A 48 -22.44 13.82 5.29
CA ARG A 48 -23.83 13.47 4.92
C ARG A 48 -24.15 13.85 3.46
N THR A 49 -23.21 13.67 2.54
CA THR A 49 -23.29 14.01 1.12
C THR A 49 -24.02 12.89 0.38
N ALA A 50 -25.35 12.84 0.58
CA ALA A 50 -26.21 11.89 -0.11
C ALA A 50 -26.16 12.14 -1.63
N GLY A 51 -25.57 11.21 -2.38
CA GLY A 51 -25.54 11.19 -3.85
C GLY A 51 -24.17 10.90 -4.45
N TYR A 52 -23.15 11.70 -4.10
CA TYR A 52 -21.82 11.63 -4.74
C TYR A 52 -20.80 10.81 -3.95
N ALA A 53 -21.05 10.52 -2.67
CA ALA A 53 -20.10 9.80 -1.83
C ALA A 53 -19.89 8.35 -2.28
N ARG A 54 -20.93 7.68 -2.79
CA ARG A 54 -20.85 6.25 -3.09
C ARG A 54 -19.89 5.92 -4.24
N PRO A 55 -19.98 6.56 -5.43
CA PRO A 55 -19.01 6.34 -6.50
C PRO A 55 -17.55 6.64 -6.08
N LEU A 56 -17.35 7.65 -5.22
CA LEU A 56 -16.01 8.00 -4.72
C LEU A 56 -15.47 6.96 -3.74
N ILE A 57 -16.31 6.41 -2.86
CA ILE A 57 -15.94 5.31 -1.96
C ILE A 57 -15.59 4.06 -2.77
N ASP A 58 -16.40 3.71 -3.77
CA ASP A 58 -16.12 2.54 -4.61
C ASP A 58 -14.80 2.71 -5.39
N ALA A 59 -14.51 3.92 -5.90
CA ALA A 59 -13.24 4.23 -6.57
C ALA A 59 -12.02 4.14 -5.63
N ILE A 60 -12.17 4.55 -4.37
CA ILE A 60 -11.13 4.35 -3.34
C ILE A 60 -10.90 2.85 -3.12
N ASP A 61 -11.96 2.07 -2.94
CA ASP A 61 -11.87 0.62 -2.71
C ASP A 61 -11.23 -0.11 -3.92
N ASP A 62 -11.53 0.31 -5.16
CA ASP A 62 -10.91 -0.23 -6.40
C ASP A 62 -9.40 0.07 -6.46
N TYR A 63 -8.98 1.30 -6.12
CA TYR A 63 -7.56 1.65 -6.11
C TYR A 63 -6.80 0.89 -5.02
N VAL A 64 -7.42 0.70 -3.86
CA VAL A 64 -6.87 -0.12 -2.77
C VAL A 64 -6.68 -1.58 -3.22
N GLU A 65 -7.64 -2.15 -3.94
CA GLU A 65 -7.53 -3.48 -4.54
C GLU A 65 -6.35 -3.54 -5.52
N ALA A 66 -6.19 -2.52 -6.38
CA ALA A 66 -5.11 -2.47 -7.36
C ALA A 66 -3.71 -2.44 -6.73
N ILE A 67 -3.53 -1.76 -5.59
CA ILE A 67 -2.20 -1.62 -4.95
C ILE A 67 -1.92 -2.66 -3.85
N THR A 68 -2.95 -3.31 -3.29
CA THR A 68 -2.79 -4.28 -2.19
C THR A 68 -3.28 -5.70 -2.49
N GLY A 69 -4.09 -5.87 -3.53
CA GLY A 69 -4.82 -7.12 -3.80
C GLY A 69 -6.01 -7.37 -2.87
N ASP A 70 -6.37 -6.41 -2.01
CA ASP A 70 -7.45 -6.54 -1.02
C ASP A 70 -8.35 -5.29 -1.03
N ARG A 71 -9.47 -5.37 -1.75
CA ARG A 71 -10.49 -4.30 -1.81
C ARG A 71 -11.01 -3.87 -0.44
N THR A 72 -10.98 -4.76 0.53
CA THR A 72 -11.55 -4.54 1.86
C THR A 72 -10.55 -3.98 2.86
N LYS A 73 -9.32 -3.68 2.43
CA LYS A 73 -8.22 -3.25 3.31
C LYS A 73 -8.58 -2.05 4.20
N LEU A 74 -9.42 -1.14 3.70
CA LEU A 74 -9.88 0.07 4.39
C LEU A 74 -11.30 -0.06 4.96
N HIS A 75 -11.91 -1.24 4.88
CA HIS A 75 -13.21 -1.49 5.49
C HIS A 75 -12.96 -1.61 6.98
N ALA A 76 -13.53 -0.68 7.76
CA ALA A 76 -13.41 -0.71 9.20
C ALA A 76 -13.78 -2.10 9.73
N GLN A 77 -12.87 -2.70 10.51
CA GLN A 77 -13.19 -3.86 11.35
C GLN A 77 -14.09 -3.41 12.50
N ASN A 78 -15.31 -2.99 12.18
CA ASN A 78 -16.33 -2.72 13.18
C ASN A 78 -16.89 -4.05 13.67
N HIS A 79 -16.18 -4.72 14.58
CA HIS A 79 -16.79 -5.55 15.62
C HIS A 79 -15.80 -5.78 16.77
N LYS A 80 -15.74 -4.81 17.68
CA LYS A 80 -15.81 -5.14 19.10
C LYS A 80 -17.01 -4.40 19.70
N CYS A 81 -18.14 -5.09 19.73
CA CYS A 81 -19.10 -4.86 20.80
C CYS A 81 -18.45 -5.40 22.08
N GLY A 82 -18.33 -4.56 23.10
CA GLY A 82 -17.74 -4.85 24.40
C GLY A 82 -17.44 -3.57 25.14
#